data_AF-A0A0G3BXE8-F1
#
_entry.id   AF-A0A0G3BXE8-F1
#
_cell.length_a   1.000
_cell.length_b   1.000
_cell.length_c   1.000
_cell.angle_alpha   90.00
_cell.angle_beta   90.00
_cell.angle_gamma   90.00
#
_symmetry.space_group_name_H-M   'P 1'
#
loop_
_entity.id
_entity.type
_entity.pdbx_description
1 polymer ?
#
loop_
_entity_poly.entity_id
_entity_poly.type
_entity_poly.pdbx_seq_one_letter_code
_entity_poly.pdbx_strand_id
1 'polypeptide(L)'
;MAILNGTPGNDVITDTSADPTSILNANWSAGEDRLIGLEGDDTYLLNSAGDRAIEFADEGTDTVISRLVAITLTDNIENLTLDNTAPVTALNGAGNALANIITGNSADNLLNGLGGNDTLSGENGADTINGGDGDDIINGGNGADTLNGNAGADSINAGNGTDIVNGGAGGDTLNGDNGADTLNGGDGNDTLNGGNGVDALNGGNGADNLNGGNGADVLAGNAGNDTLNGDNGTDTLFGNVGTDTLDGGGGNDDLRGGNGNDTLTGGGGADTFVFGFRGAADADAIVDFVTADSIVLINQLDNGLPGAISPGVLGLTFVGGNVPGNALATGSFFKGANFTGNAAGNISGIYVDTTDGEIWYNPTTAAGGDAALLGTVTVVAAGTVTAADFIYGA
;
A
#
# COMPACT_ATOMS: atom_id res chain seq x y z
N MET A 1 2.90 -35.54 -33.78
CA MET A 1 1.45 -35.35 -33.79
C MET A 1 0.75 -36.67 -33.88
N ALA A 2 0.79 -37.39 -32.76
CA ALA A 2 -0.34 -38.20 -32.36
C ALA A 2 -1.46 -37.27 -31.85
N ILE A 3 -2.69 -37.75 -31.95
CA ILE A 3 -3.85 -37.13 -31.31
C ILE A 3 -4.32 -38.16 -30.27
N LEU A 4 -4.32 -37.77 -29.00
CA LEU A 4 -4.83 -38.56 -27.90
C LEU A 4 -6.19 -37.99 -27.53
N ASN A 5 -7.24 -38.74 -27.80
CA ASN A 5 -8.60 -38.37 -27.42
C ASN A 5 -8.98 -39.12 -26.13
N GLY A 6 -9.58 -38.40 -25.20
CA GLY A 6 -10.40 -38.94 -24.14
C GLY A 6 -11.73 -39.48 -24.65
N THR A 7 -12.67 -39.56 -23.73
CA THR A 7 -14.02 -40.06 -23.84
C THR A 7 -14.96 -39.03 -23.21
N PRO A 8 -16.28 -39.06 -23.50
CA PRO A 8 -17.21 -38.24 -22.74
C PRO A 8 -17.18 -38.61 -21.24
N GLY A 9 -16.90 -37.62 -20.40
CA GLY A 9 -16.72 -37.68 -18.96
C GLY A 9 -15.27 -37.39 -18.53
N ASN A 10 -15.07 -37.15 -17.24
CA ASN A 10 -13.79 -36.70 -16.68
C ASN A 10 -12.65 -37.72 -16.88
N ASP A 11 -11.66 -37.33 -17.67
CA ASP A 11 -10.52 -38.11 -18.09
C ASP A 11 -9.19 -37.51 -17.61
N VAL A 12 -8.18 -38.37 -17.48
CA VAL A 12 -6.79 -37.94 -17.25
C VAL A 12 -5.97 -38.34 -18.46
N ILE A 13 -5.57 -37.35 -19.24
CA ILE A 13 -4.89 -37.53 -20.51
C ILE A 13 -3.40 -37.26 -20.30
N THR A 14 -2.60 -38.31 -20.43
CA THR A 14 -1.14 -38.25 -20.23
C THR A 14 -0.41 -38.89 -21.39
N ASP A 15 0.77 -38.36 -21.71
CA ASP A 15 1.75 -39.00 -22.59
C ASP A 15 2.69 -39.98 -21.81
N THR A 16 2.40 -40.28 -20.54
CA THR A 16 3.30 -41.12 -19.73
C THR A 16 3.04 -42.60 -19.99
N SER A 17 3.80 -43.25 -20.88
CA SER A 17 3.90 -44.72 -20.82
C SER A 17 5.31 -45.20 -20.53
N ALA A 18 5.56 -45.50 -19.26
CA ALA A 18 6.36 -46.66 -18.85
C ALA A 18 5.48 -47.91 -18.58
N ASP A 19 4.15 -47.83 -18.79
CA ASP A 19 3.21 -48.94 -18.61
C ASP A 19 2.94 -49.68 -19.95
N PRO A 20 3.35 -50.96 -20.08
CA PRO A 20 3.13 -51.76 -21.29
C PRO A 20 1.67 -52.23 -21.50
N THR A 21 0.72 -51.83 -20.65
CA THR A 21 -0.71 -52.20 -20.76
C THR A 21 -1.64 -51.10 -21.28
N SER A 22 -1.13 -49.89 -21.51
CA SER A 22 -1.89 -48.81 -22.16
C SER A 22 -2.11 -49.11 -23.66
N ILE A 23 -3.36 -49.06 -24.09
CA ILE A 23 -3.85 -49.41 -25.44
C ILE A 23 -3.49 -48.40 -26.55
N LEU A 24 -2.68 -47.37 -26.24
CA LEU A 24 -2.28 -46.31 -27.17
C LEU A 24 -0.80 -46.37 -27.57
N ASN A 25 -0.19 -47.55 -27.56
CA ASN A 25 1.23 -47.69 -27.84
C ASN A 25 1.51 -47.89 -29.35
N ALA A 26 1.65 -46.79 -30.10
CA ALA A 26 2.31 -46.81 -31.41
C ALA A 26 2.92 -45.45 -31.79
N ASN A 27 4.23 -45.32 -31.53
CA ASN A 27 5.21 -44.35 -32.04
C ASN A 27 5.57 -43.16 -31.14
N TRP A 28 6.30 -43.51 -30.08
CA TRP A 28 7.07 -42.64 -29.19
C TRP A 28 8.19 -41.87 -29.91
N SER A 29 7.89 -40.64 -30.31
CA SER A 29 8.91 -39.59 -30.44
C SER A 29 8.51 -38.47 -29.50
N ALA A 30 9.47 -37.71 -28.97
CA ALA A 30 9.30 -36.41 -28.34
C ALA A 30 8.70 -35.38 -29.32
N GLY A 31 7.58 -35.73 -29.92
CA GLY A 31 6.90 -35.02 -30.98
C GLY A 31 5.74 -34.26 -30.40
N GLU A 32 5.32 -33.23 -31.12
CA GLU A 32 4.18 -32.42 -30.74
C GLU A 32 2.93 -33.28 -30.69
N ASP A 33 2.31 -33.50 -29.53
CA ASP A 33 1.08 -34.28 -29.41
C ASP A 33 -0.12 -33.39 -29.05
N ARG A 34 -1.30 -33.78 -29.55
CA ARG A 34 -2.56 -33.07 -29.29
C ARG A 34 -3.39 -33.91 -28.33
N LEU A 35 -3.66 -33.36 -27.15
CA LEU A 35 -4.48 -33.99 -26.13
C LEU A 35 -5.87 -33.35 -26.18
N ILE A 36 -6.93 -34.17 -26.31
CA ILE A 36 -8.32 -33.69 -26.45
C ILE A 36 -9.20 -34.47 -25.47
N GLY A 37 -9.85 -33.76 -24.56
CA GLY A 37 -10.73 -34.24 -23.49
C GLY A 37 -12.09 -34.74 -23.97
N LEU A 38 -12.77 -33.87 -24.74
CA LEU A 38 -14.22 -33.92 -25.02
C LEU A 38 -15.02 -33.40 -23.82
N GLU A 39 -16.34 -33.62 -23.79
CA GLU A 39 -17.18 -33.23 -22.64
C GLU A 39 -16.68 -33.86 -21.33
N GLY A 40 -16.56 -33.10 -20.24
CA GLY A 40 -16.10 -33.54 -18.93
C GLY A 40 -15.14 -32.54 -18.30
N ASP A 41 -14.88 -32.68 -17.00
CA ASP A 41 -13.78 -31.94 -16.36
C ASP A 41 -12.51 -32.80 -16.44
N ASP A 42 -11.65 -32.50 -17.40
CA ASP A 42 -10.49 -33.31 -17.78
C ASP A 42 -9.18 -32.76 -17.23
N THR A 43 -8.17 -33.62 -17.20
CA THR A 43 -6.81 -33.27 -16.77
C THR A 43 -5.78 -33.65 -17.81
N TYR A 44 -5.07 -32.66 -18.34
CA TYR A 44 -4.01 -32.79 -19.33
C TYR A 44 -2.64 -32.70 -18.66
N LEU A 45 -1.81 -33.75 -18.75
CA LEU A 45 -0.42 -33.70 -18.29
C LEU A 45 0.51 -33.36 -19.46
N LEU A 46 1.10 -32.17 -19.42
CA LEU A 46 2.04 -31.69 -20.44
C LEU A 46 3.48 -31.78 -19.93
N ASN A 47 4.31 -32.56 -20.60
CA ASN A 47 5.69 -32.82 -20.18
C ASN A 47 6.74 -32.56 -21.28
N SER A 48 6.29 -32.32 -22.51
CA SER A 48 7.10 -31.95 -23.65
C SER A 48 6.59 -30.63 -24.23
N ALA A 49 7.50 -29.74 -24.63
CA ALA A 49 7.14 -28.42 -25.18
C ALA A 49 6.36 -28.50 -26.51
N GLY A 50 6.29 -29.67 -27.13
CA GLY A 50 5.46 -29.91 -28.30
C GLY A 50 4.01 -30.27 -27.97
N ASP A 51 3.71 -30.66 -26.73
CA ASP A 51 2.39 -31.12 -26.34
C ASP A 51 1.43 -29.94 -26.25
N ARG A 52 0.19 -30.15 -26.68
CA ARG A 52 -0.86 -29.12 -26.64
C ARG A 52 -2.15 -29.75 -26.16
N ALA A 53 -2.68 -29.24 -25.05
CA ALA A 53 -4.08 -29.42 -24.68
C ALA A 53 -4.97 -28.67 -25.69
N ILE A 54 -6.13 -29.22 -26.01
CA ILE A 54 -7.11 -28.63 -26.92
C ILE A 54 -8.48 -28.88 -26.32
N GLU A 55 -9.13 -27.77 -25.99
CA GLU A 55 -10.45 -27.75 -25.36
C GLU A 55 -11.43 -27.01 -26.27
N PHE A 56 -12.65 -27.53 -26.39
CA PHE A 56 -13.72 -26.82 -27.09
C PHE A 56 -14.60 -26.08 -26.08
N ALA A 57 -15.33 -25.06 -26.58
CA ALA A 57 -16.19 -24.28 -25.70
C ALA A 57 -17.33 -25.13 -25.12
N ASP A 58 -17.66 -24.86 -23.85
CA ASP A 58 -18.74 -25.50 -23.09
C ASP A 58 -18.57 -27.02 -22.85
N GLU A 59 -17.33 -27.54 -22.89
CA GLU A 59 -17.05 -28.97 -22.65
C GLU A 59 -16.76 -29.32 -21.18
N GLY A 60 -16.40 -28.37 -20.32
CA GLY A 60 -16.21 -28.64 -18.89
C GLY A 60 -15.42 -27.55 -18.18
N THR A 61 -14.78 -27.92 -17.06
CA THR A 61 -13.76 -27.13 -16.38
C THR A 61 -12.47 -27.94 -16.31
N ASP A 62 -11.51 -27.55 -17.13
CA ASP A 62 -10.38 -28.41 -17.46
C ASP A 62 -9.09 -27.97 -16.80
N THR A 63 -8.18 -28.91 -16.57
CA THR A 63 -6.92 -28.67 -15.87
C THR A 63 -5.72 -29.09 -16.70
N VAL A 64 -4.74 -28.20 -16.82
CA VAL A 64 -3.40 -28.54 -17.30
C VAL A 64 -2.45 -28.67 -16.12
N ILE A 65 -1.80 -29.83 -16.01
CA ILE A 65 -0.61 -30.01 -15.15
C ILE A 65 0.62 -29.90 -16.04
N SER A 66 1.45 -28.87 -15.83
CA SER A 66 2.60 -28.56 -16.68
C SER A 66 3.93 -28.86 -16.00
N ARG A 67 4.80 -29.59 -16.70
CA ARG A 67 6.24 -29.74 -16.37
C ARG A 67 7.13 -28.89 -17.30
N LEU A 68 6.53 -28.00 -18.07
CA LEU A 68 7.23 -27.17 -19.05
C LEU A 68 7.83 -25.95 -18.36
N VAL A 69 9.03 -25.54 -18.78
CA VAL A 69 9.70 -24.33 -18.26
C VAL A 69 8.82 -23.09 -18.36
N ALA A 70 7.96 -23.02 -19.39
CA ALA A 70 6.93 -22.00 -19.52
C ALA A 70 5.75 -22.57 -20.31
N ILE A 71 4.53 -22.15 -19.96
CA ILE A 71 3.30 -22.47 -20.68
C ILE A 71 2.34 -21.28 -20.66
N THR A 72 1.52 -21.18 -21.71
CA THR A 72 0.32 -20.33 -21.74
C THR A 72 -0.86 -21.24 -22.04
N LEU A 73 -1.93 -21.13 -21.25
CA LEU A 73 -3.15 -21.88 -21.48
C LEU A 73 -3.72 -21.53 -22.86
N THR A 74 -4.21 -22.55 -23.57
CA THR A 74 -5.00 -22.33 -24.77
C THR A 74 -6.41 -21.92 -24.39
N ASP A 75 -7.16 -21.37 -25.35
CA ASP A 75 -8.57 -21.04 -25.20
C ASP A 75 -9.36 -22.19 -24.56
N ASN A 76 -10.36 -21.84 -23.74
CA ASN A 76 -11.29 -22.76 -23.06
C ASN A 76 -10.67 -23.66 -21.99
N ILE A 77 -9.39 -23.52 -21.63
CA ILE A 77 -8.85 -24.18 -20.43
C ILE A 77 -8.93 -23.20 -19.26
N GLU A 78 -9.48 -23.65 -18.13
CA GLU A 78 -9.67 -22.83 -16.93
C GLU A 78 -8.50 -22.95 -15.95
N ASN A 79 -7.92 -24.14 -15.76
CA ASN A 79 -6.98 -24.36 -14.66
C ASN A 79 -5.57 -24.73 -15.14
N LEU A 80 -4.56 -24.17 -14.47
CA LEU A 80 -3.15 -24.50 -14.63
C LEU A 80 -2.54 -24.85 -13.27
N THR A 81 -1.82 -25.97 -13.21
CA THR A 81 -0.95 -26.31 -12.08
C THR A 81 0.46 -26.59 -12.58
N LEU A 82 1.44 -25.87 -12.06
CA LEU A 82 2.85 -26.13 -12.33
C LEU A 82 3.31 -27.30 -11.46
N ASP A 83 3.92 -28.30 -12.08
CA ASP A 83 4.28 -29.52 -11.37
C ASP A 83 5.32 -29.24 -10.28
N ASN A 84 5.03 -29.73 -9.09
CA ASN A 84 5.82 -29.54 -7.88
C ASN A 84 6.57 -30.83 -7.48
N THR A 85 6.77 -31.76 -8.42
CA THR A 85 7.52 -32.99 -8.14
C THR A 85 9.04 -32.74 -8.16
N ALA A 86 9.73 -33.29 -7.17
CA ALA A 86 11.18 -33.11 -7.05
C ALA A 86 11.96 -33.78 -8.19
N PRO A 87 13.03 -33.15 -8.71
CA PRO A 87 13.57 -31.85 -8.31
C PRO A 87 12.67 -30.69 -8.78
N VAL A 88 12.32 -29.79 -7.86
CA VAL A 88 11.52 -28.61 -8.20
C VAL A 88 12.42 -27.61 -8.92
N THR A 89 12.00 -27.19 -10.10
CA THR A 89 12.64 -26.14 -10.90
C THR A 89 11.64 -25.03 -11.15
N ALA A 90 12.11 -23.80 -11.29
CA ALA A 90 11.29 -22.67 -11.72
C ALA A 90 10.55 -23.00 -13.01
N LEU A 91 9.23 -23.03 -12.96
CA LEU A 91 8.33 -23.14 -14.09
C LEU A 91 7.52 -21.84 -14.16
N ASN A 92 6.97 -21.52 -15.33
CA ASN A 92 6.21 -20.29 -15.53
C ASN A 92 4.89 -20.60 -16.21
N GLY A 93 3.87 -19.82 -15.90
CA GLY A 93 2.51 -20.06 -16.34
C GLY A 93 1.82 -18.78 -16.77
N ALA A 94 1.00 -18.87 -17.81
CA ALA A 94 0.06 -17.81 -18.14
C ALA A 94 -1.32 -18.41 -18.43
N GLY A 95 -2.37 -17.68 -18.06
CA GLY A 95 -3.76 -17.97 -18.36
C GLY A 95 -4.13 -17.65 -19.80
N ASN A 96 -5.39 -17.30 -20.00
CA ASN A 96 -5.98 -16.86 -21.25
C ASN A 96 -6.95 -15.68 -20.97
N ALA A 97 -8.11 -15.60 -21.63
CA ALA A 97 -9.07 -14.51 -21.42
C ALA A 97 -10.27 -14.90 -20.52
N LEU A 98 -10.17 -16.06 -19.87
CA LEU A 98 -11.19 -16.62 -18.97
C LEU A 98 -10.79 -16.36 -17.52
N ALA A 99 -11.71 -16.63 -16.60
CA ALA A 99 -11.39 -16.70 -15.18
C ALA A 99 -10.56 -17.97 -14.89
N ASN A 100 -9.24 -17.85 -14.89
CA ASN A 100 -8.32 -18.96 -14.70
C ASN A 100 -7.95 -19.19 -13.23
N ILE A 101 -7.71 -20.45 -12.86
CA ILE A 101 -7.04 -20.80 -11.60
C ILE A 101 -5.63 -21.28 -11.92
N ILE A 102 -4.62 -20.53 -11.47
CA ILE A 102 -3.22 -20.79 -11.75
C ILE A 102 -2.47 -21.04 -10.44
N THR A 103 -1.93 -22.23 -10.26
CA THR A 103 -1.10 -22.60 -9.11
C THR A 103 0.33 -22.85 -9.54
N GLY A 104 1.26 -22.11 -8.93
CA GLY A 104 2.70 -22.27 -9.04
C GLY A 104 3.22 -23.57 -8.41
N ASN A 105 4.54 -23.71 -8.41
CA ASN A 105 5.26 -24.75 -7.69
C ASN A 105 6.16 -24.13 -6.61
N SER A 106 6.93 -24.94 -5.87
CA SER A 106 7.71 -24.42 -4.74
C SER A 106 9.02 -23.70 -5.12
N ALA A 107 9.15 -23.22 -6.34
CA ALA A 107 10.30 -22.46 -6.82
C ALA A 107 9.82 -21.12 -7.36
N ASP A 108 10.73 -20.16 -7.53
CA ASP A 108 10.45 -18.85 -8.10
C ASP A 108 9.72 -18.98 -9.45
N ASN A 109 8.48 -18.49 -9.53
CA ASN A 109 7.61 -18.57 -10.70
C ASN A 109 7.29 -17.18 -11.26
N LEU A 110 7.11 -17.13 -12.59
CA LEU A 110 6.41 -16.03 -13.26
C LEU A 110 5.02 -16.51 -13.66
N LEU A 111 4.00 -15.92 -13.04
CA LEU A 111 2.59 -16.22 -13.29
C LEU A 111 1.88 -14.99 -13.88
N ASN A 112 1.01 -15.20 -14.86
CA ASN A 112 0.25 -14.13 -15.52
C ASN A 112 -1.19 -14.57 -15.83
N GLY A 113 -2.20 -13.95 -15.22
CA GLY A 113 -3.62 -14.27 -15.45
C GLY A 113 -4.08 -13.87 -16.86
N LEU A 114 -3.61 -12.70 -17.30
CA LEU A 114 -3.93 -12.00 -18.55
C LEU A 114 -5.27 -11.27 -18.50
N GLY A 115 -6.39 -11.93 -18.73
CA GLY A 115 -7.68 -11.26 -18.65
C GLY A 115 -8.77 -12.20 -18.19
N GLY A 116 -9.80 -11.66 -17.56
CA GLY A 116 -10.74 -12.45 -16.77
C GLY A 116 -10.45 -12.26 -15.29
N ASN A 117 -11.33 -12.80 -14.44
CA ASN A 117 -11.17 -12.69 -12.99
C ASN A 117 -10.42 -13.93 -12.51
N ASP A 118 -9.12 -13.82 -12.37
CA ASP A 118 -8.22 -14.95 -12.15
C ASP A 118 -7.99 -15.23 -10.65
N THR A 119 -7.54 -16.45 -10.34
CA THR A 119 -7.03 -16.83 -9.02
C THR A 119 -5.62 -17.40 -9.17
N LEU A 120 -4.62 -16.71 -8.63
CA LEU A 120 -3.22 -17.05 -8.77
C LEU A 120 -2.57 -17.34 -7.41
N SER A 121 -1.78 -18.42 -7.31
CA SER A 121 -1.01 -18.79 -6.11
C SER A 121 0.45 -19.08 -6.47
N GLY A 122 1.41 -18.38 -5.85
CA GLY A 122 2.85 -18.59 -6.02
C GLY A 122 3.41 -19.78 -5.23
N GLU A 123 2.81 -20.06 -4.06
CA GLU A 123 3.22 -21.10 -3.11
C GLU A 123 4.50 -20.78 -2.33
N ASN A 124 5.67 -21.21 -2.80
CA ASN A 124 6.94 -20.87 -2.16
C ASN A 124 7.92 -20.46 -3.24
N GLY A 125 8.87 -19.61 -2.89
CA GLY A 125 9.81 -19.06 -3.86
C GLY A 125 9.64 -17.55 -3.91
N ALA A 126 10.56 -16.86 -4.55
CA ALA A 126 10.38 -15.44 -4.84
C ALA A 126 9.61 -15.32 -6.15
N ASP A 127 8.29 -15.17 -6.06
CA ASP A 127 7.39 -15.23 -7.19
C ASP A 127 7.12 -13.84 -7.79
N THR A 128 6.85 -13.82 -9.09
CA THR A 128 6.33 -12.64 -9.79
C THR A 128 4.97 -12.99 -10.35
N ILE A 129 3.92 -12.38 -9.81
CA ILE A 129 2.54 -12.66 -10.19
C ILE A 129 1.91 -11.38 -10.75
N ASN A 130 1.24 -11.55 -11.89
CA ASN A 130 0.48 -10.51 -12.57
C ASN A 130 -0.96 -11.03 -12.75
N GLY A 131 -1.95 -10.35 -12.18
CA GLY A 131 -3.37 -10.63 -12.36
C GLY A 131 -3.78 -10.34 -13.80
N GLY A 132 -3.91 -9.06 -14.15
CA GLY A 132 -4.14 -8.62 -15.52
C GLY A 132 -5.38 -7.74 -15.61
N ASP A 133 -6.24 -7.99 -16.59
CA ASP A 133 -7.53 -7.33 -16.70
C ASP A 133 -8.61 -8.15 -15.96
N GLY A 134 -9.24 -7.63 -14.93
CA GLY A 134 -10.32 -8.31 -14.21
C GLY A 134 -10.18 -8.15 -12.70
N ASP A 135 -11.17 -8.62 -11.95
CA ASP A 135 -11.09 -8.60 -10.49
C ASP A 135 -10.39 -9.89 -10.03
N ASP A 136 -9.11 -9.80 -9.69
CA ASP A 136 -8.24 -10.95 -9.45
C ASP A 136 -8.06 -11.28 -7.96
N ILE A 137 -7.77 -12.56 -7.68
CA ILE A 137 -7.35 -13.04 -6.36
C ILE A 137 -5.91 -13.54 -6.47
N ILE A 138 -4.99 -12.92 -5.75
CA ILE A 138 -3.56 -13.24 -5.80
C ILE A 138 -3.07 -13.63 -4.41
N ASN A 139 -2.35 -14.75 -4.31
CA ASN A 139 -1.65 -15.19 -3.11
C ASN A 139 -0.16 -15.44 -3.44
N GLY A 140 0.75 -14.64 -2.89
CA GLY A 140 2.21 -14.80 -3.08
C GLY A 140 2.70 -16.08 -2.43
N GLY A 141 2.52 -16.18 -1.11
CA GLY A 141 2.83 -17.38 -0.34
C GLY A 141 4.04 -17.18 0.55
N ASN A 142 5.12 -17.94 0.34
CA ASN A 142 6.37 -17.78 1.09
C ASN A 142 7.49 -17.33 0.16
N GLY A 143 8.18 -16.25 0.48
CA GLY A 143 9.34 -15.78 -0.27
C GLY A 143 9.31 -14.27 -0.38
N ALA A 144 10.14 -13.67 -1.24
CA ALA A 144 10.06 -12.24 -1.46
C ALA A 144 9.38 -12.03 -2.82
N ASP A 145 8.09 -11.71 -2.78
CA ASP A 145 7.21 -11.75 -3.93
C ASP A 145 7.00 -10.37 -4.56
N THR A 146 6.70 -10.36 -5.85
CA THR A 146 6.27 -9.16 -6.58
C THR A 146 4.92 -9.41 -7.21
N LEU A 147 3.90 -8.73 -6.71
CA LEU A 147 2.49 -8.98 -7.02
C LEU A 147 1.87 -7.72 -7.66
N ASN A 148 1.20 -7.88 -8.79
CA ASN A 148 0.50 -6.79 -9.46
C ASN A 148 -0.93 -7.23 -9.83
N GLY A 149 -1.94 -6.51 -9.37
CA GLY A 149 -3.34 -6.70 -9.77
C GLY A 149 -3.65 -6.14 -11.16
N ASN A 150 -3.24 -4.90 -11.39
CA ASN A 150 -3.44 -4.08 -12.59
C ASN A 150 -4.83 -3.46 -12.71
N ALA A 151 -5.77 -4.04 -13.45
CA ALA A 151 -7.02 -3.36 -13.77
C ALA A 151 -8.21 -4.17 -13.28
N GLY A 152 -8.98 -3.63 -12.36
CA GLY A 152 -10.07 -4.34 -11.68
C GLY A 152 -9.93 -4.14 -10.17
N ALA A 153 -10.91 -4.63 -9.42
CA ALA A 153 -10.87 -4.58 -7.96
C ALA A 153 -10.23 -5.88 -7.42
N ASP A 154 -8.95 -5.80 -7.10
CA ASP A 154 -8.11 -6.96 -6.81
C ASP A 154 -8.01 -7.28 -5.32
N SER A 155 -7.86 -8.56 -5.00
CA SER A 155 -7.62 -9.04 -3.63
C SER A 155 -6.27 -9.75 -3.58
N ILE A 156 -5.27 -9.10 -2.97
CA ILE A 156 -3.89 -9.57 -2.96
C ILE A 156 -3.42 -9.85 -1.53
N ASN A 157 -2.99 -11.10 -1.30
CA ASN A 157 -2.27 -11.49 -0.09
C ASN A 157 -0.82 -11.82 -0.42
N ALA A 158 0.13 -11.08 0.17
CA ALA A 158 1.55 -11.27 -0.10
C ALA A 158 2.10 -12.51 0.61
N GLY A 159 1.86 -12.63 1.91
CA GLY A 159 2.19 -13.81 2.70
C GLY A 159 3.42 -13.60 3.58
N ASN A 160 4.35 -14.53 3.59
CA ASN A 160 5.58 -14.40 4.37
C ASN A 160 6.71 -13.93 3.48
N GLY A 161 7.35 -12.82 3.80
CA GLY A 161 8.28 -12.26 2.85
C GLY A 161 8.83 -10.90 3.13
N THR A 162 9.19 -10.23 2.05
CA THR A 162 9.50 -8.80 1.99
C THR A 162 9.03 -8.46 0.60
N ASP A 163 7.77 -8.10 0.54
CA ASP A 163 6.99 -8.22 -0.67
C ASP A 163 6.71 -6.85 -1.28
N ILE A 164 6.51 -6.84 -2.59
CA ILE A 164 6.12 -5.64 -3.34
C ILE A 164 4.77 -5.92 -3.95
N VAL A 165 3.76 -5.14 -3.55
CA VAL A 165 2.38 -5.30 -3.98
C VAL A 165 1.88 -4.01 -4.62
N ASN A 166 1.38 -4.11 -5.85
CA ASN A 166 0.66 -3.02 -6.53
C ASN A 166 -0.76 -3.48 -6.85
N GLY A 167 -1.77 -2.77 -6.35
CA GLY A 167 -3.18 -2.97 -6.71
C GLY A 167 -3.42 -2.57 -8.15
N GLY A 168 -3.28 -1.28 -8.46
CA GLY A 168 -3.36 -0.75 -9.81
C GLY A 168 -4.52 0.21 -9.96
N ALA A 169 -5.54 -0.17 -10.72
CA ALA A 169 -6.72 0.63 -10.98
C ALA A 169 -7.97 -0.14 -10.59
N GLY A 170 -8.72 0.36 -9.62
CA GLY A 170 -9.86 -0.32 -9.02
C GLY A 170 -9.84 -0.09 -7.51
N GLY A 171 -10.84 -0.63 -6.80
CA GLY A 171 -10.82 -0.56 -5.33
C GLY A 171 -10.22 -1.84 -4.79
N ASP A 172 -8.94 -1.80 -4.45
CA ASP A 172 -8.13 -2.98 -4.18
C ASP A 172 -8.05 -3.30 -2.69
N THR A 173 -7.83 -4.56 -2.34
CA THR A 173 -7.55 -5.03 -0.98
C THR A 173 -6.18 -5.71 -0.95
N LEU A 174 -5.22 -5.09 -0.28
CA LEU A 174 -3.82 -5.52 -0.23
C LEU A 174 -3.42 -5.88 1.21
N ASN A 175 -2.82 -7.05 1.40
CA ASN A 175 -2.30 -7.51 2.69
C ASN A 175 -0.84 -7.97 2.59
N GLY A 176 0.06 -7.35 3.36
CA GLY A 176 1.48 -7.69 3.42
C GLY A 176 1.77 -8.95 4.27
N ASP A 177 0.94 -9.21 5.29
CA ASP A 177 1.10 -10.31 6.24
C ASP A 177 2.38 -10.21 7.09
N ASN A 178 3.45 -10.98 6.82
CA ASN A 178 4.69 -10.96 7.60
C ASN A 178 5.84 -10.54 6.71
N GLY A 179 6.51 -9.44 7.03
CA GLY A 179 7.58 -8.97 6.18
C GLY A 179 7.83 -7.49 6.37
N ALA A 180 8.83 -6.96 5.67
CA ALA A 180 8.93 -5.52 5.51
C ALA A 180 8.40 -5.20 4.12
N ASP A 181 7.11 -4.91 4.04
CA ASP A 181 6.37 -4.96 2.78
C ASP A 181 6.15 -3.57 2.20
N THR A 182 6.05 -3.49 0.87
CA THR A 182 5.71 -2.26 0.15
C THR A 182 4.40 -2.46 -0.58
N LEU A 183 3.37 -1.74 -0.15
CA LEU A 183 2.02 -1.83 -0.69
C LEU A 183 1.63 -0.50 -1.36
N ASN A 184 1.12 -0.59 -2.58
CA ASN A 184 0.64 0.56 -3.34
C ASN A 184 -0.76 0.27 -3.90
N GLY A 185 -1.77 0.99 -3.43
CA GLY A 185 -3.17 0.87 -3.87
C GLY A 185 -3.34 1.29 -5.32
N GLY A 186 -3.08 2.56 -5.61
CA GLY A 186 -3.09 3.09 -6.98
C GLY A 186 -4.26 4.03 -7.22
N ASP A 187 -5.09 3.73 -8.22
CA ASP A 187 -6.29 4.51 -8.54
C ASP A 187 -7.54 3.79 -8.00
N GLY A 188 -8.25 4.39 -7.05
CA GLY A 188 -9.50 3.88 -6.52
C GLY A 188 -9.55 4.00 -5.01
N ASN A 189 -10.57 3.41 -4.39
CA ASN A 189 -10.68 3.46 -2.93
C ASN A 189 -10.15 2.14 -2.37
N ASP A 190 -8.92 2.18 -1.86
CA ASP A 190 -8.17 0.98 -1.55
C ASP A 190 -8.18 0.65 -0.05
N THR A 191 -7.90 -0.61 0.28
CA THR A 191 -7.69 -1.07 1.66
C THR A 191 -6.34 -1.78 1.74
N LEU A 192 -5.41 -1.21 2.49
CA LEU A 192 -4.05 -1.70 2.65
C LEU A 192 -3.78 -2.09 4.11
N ASN A 193 -3.21 -3.27 4.32
CA ASN A 193 -2.76 -3.74 5.64
C ASN A 193 -1.31 -4.23 5.55
N GLY A 194 -0.38 -3.56 6.25
CA GLY A 194 1.04 -3.93 6.28
C GLY A 194 1.25 -5.27 6.99
N GLY A 195 0.77 -5.37 8.23
CA GLY A 195 0.79 -6.60 9.00
C GLY A 195 1.89 -6.58 10.05
N ASN A 196 2.87 -7.48 9.95
CA ASN A 196 4.01 -7.51 10.86
C ASN A 196 5.29 -7.15 10.11
N GLY A 197 5.98 -6.10 10.56
CA GLY A 197 7.37 -5.84 10.22
C GLY A 197 7.66 -4.37 10.16
N VAL A 198 8.13 -3.85 9.02
CA VAL A 198 8.36 -2.41 8.85
C VAL A 198 7.91 -2.09 7.44
N ASP A 199 6.70 -1.54 7.36
CA ASP A 199 5.94 -1.53 6.12
C ASP A 199 5.86 -0.12 5.53
N ALA A 200 5.74 -0.06 4.20
CA ALA A 200 5.54 1.17 3.44
C ALA A 200 4.23 1.05 2.64
N LEU A 201 3.23 1.82 3.05
CA LEU A 201 1.89 1.81 2.45
C LEU A 201 1.61 3.13 1.73
N ASN A 202 1.12 3.03 0.50
CA ASN A 202 0.75 4.14 -0.35
C ASN A 202 -0.67 3.93 -0.88
N GLY A 203 -1.65 4.73 -0.44
CA GLY A 203 -3.05 4.65 -0.89
C GLY A 203 -3.16 5.03 -2.36
N GLY A 204 -2.91 6.30 -2.66
CA GLY A 204 -2.85 6.79 -4.04
C GLY A 204 -3.96 7.78 -4.32
N ASN A 205 -4.76 7.54 -5.36
CA ASN A 205 -5.89 8.40 -5.70
C ASN A 205 -7.19 7.75 -5.23
N GLY A 206 -7.88 8.35 -4.29
CA GLY A 206 -9.19 7.90 -3.82
C GLY A 206 -9.30 8.03 -2.32
N ALA A 207 -10.37 7.52 -1.74
CA ALA A 207 -10.53 7.51 -0.29
C ALA A 207 -10.09 6.15 0.26
N ASP A 208 -8.88 6.13 0.82
CA ASP A 208 -8.18 4.90 1.15
C ASP A 208 -8.22 4.58 2.65
N ASN A 209 -8.11 3.29 2.99
CA ASN A 209 -7.94 2.82 4.36
C ASN A 209 -6.60 2.10 4.50
N LEU A 210 -5.68 2.66 5.27
CA LEU A 210 -4.34 2.12 5.50
C LEU A 210 -4.17 1.72 6.96
N ASN A 211 -3.63 0.52 7.19
CA ASN A 211 -3.24 0.02 8.50
C ASN A 211 -1.79 -0.47 8.47
N GLY A 212 -0.89 0.14 9.25
CA GLY A 212 0.52 -0.26 9.34
C GLY A 212 0.66 -1.63 9.99
N GLY A 213 0.15 -1.76 11.22
CA GLY A 213 0.14 -3.01 11.96
C GLY A 213 1.19 -2.99 13.05
N ASN A 214 2.03 -4.03 13.13
CA ASN A 214 3.15 -4.04 14.06
C ASN A 214 4.40 -3.61 13.31
N GLY A 215 5.03 -2.52 13.73
CA GLY A 215 6.23 -2.10 13.04
C GLY A 215 6.74 -0.73 13.37
N ALA A 216 7.32 -0.07 12.39
CA ALA A 216 7.71 1.33 12.45
C ALA A 216 7.44 1.85 11.05
N ASP A 217 6.16 2.04 10.77
CA ASP A 217 5.63 1.98 9.42
C ASP A 217 5.53 3.38 8.81
N VAL A 218 5.47 3.42 7.48
CA VAL A 218 5.26 4.66 6.73
C VAL A 218 3.98 4.55 5.92
N LEU A 219 3.00 5.38 6.24
CA LEU A 219 1.70 5.40 5.59
C LEU A 219 1.50 6.73 4.86
N ALA A 220 1.11 6.67 3.58
CA ALA A 220 0.74 7.84 2.80
C ALA A 220 -0.64 7.63 2.15
N GLY A 221 -1.64 8.43 2.53
CA GLY A 221 -2.96 8.43 1.90
C GLY A 221 -2.90 8.99 0.48
N ASN A 222 -2.34 10.19 0.35
CA ASN A 222 -2.18 10.96 -0.88
C ASN A 222 -3.41 11.78 -1.24
N ALA A 223 -4.18 11.40 -2.25
CA ALA A 223 -5.23 12.24 -2.80
C ALA A 223 -6.60 11.66 -2.51
N GLY A 224 -7.33 12.27 -1.58
CA GLY A 224 -8.69 11.91 -1.22
C GLY A 224 -8.91 12.05 0.26
N ASN A 225 -9.93 11.40 0.81
CA ASN A 225 -10.22 11.52 2.23
C ASN A 225 -9.86 10.18 2.88
N ASP A 226 -8.65 10.13 3.45
CA ASP A 226 -8.03 8.87 3.80
C ASP A 226 -8.15 8.57 5.30
N THR A 227 -8.14 7.29 5.64
CA THR A 227 -8.04 6.82 7.03
C THR A 227 -6.74 6.04 7.20
N LEU A 228 -5.84 6.55 8.04
CA LEU A 228 -4.53 5.97 8.31
C LEU A 228 -4.45 5.56 9.78
N ASN A 229 -4.05 4.32 10.05
CA ASN A 229 -3.79 3.79 11.38
C ASN A 229 -2.37 3.20 11.45
N GLY A 230 -1.51 3.73 12.33
CA GLY A 230 -0.18 3.18 12.60
C GLY A 230 -0.23 1.84 13.33
N ASP A 231 -1.19 1.68 14.25
CA ASP A 231 -1.28 0.56 15.21
C ASP A 231 -0.10 0.51 16.19
N ASN A 232 0.75 -0.51 16.22
CA ASN A 232 1.84 -0.57 17.19
C ASN A 232 3.17 -0.24 16.51
N GLY A 233 3.85 0.81 16.95
CA GLY A 233 5.12 1.11 16.33
C GLY A 233 5.75 2.43 16.71
N THR A 234 6.35 3.06 15.72
CA THR A 234 6.87 4.43 15.76
C THR A 234 6.72 4.85 14.34
N ASP A 235 5.52 5.32 14.04
CA ASP A 235 4.99 5.34 12.70
C ASP A 235 5.06 6.75 12.13
N THR A 236 5.07 6.86 10.80
CA THR A 236 5.01 8.13 10.08
C THR A 236 3.80 8.13 9.17
N LEU A 237 2.84 9.00 9.45
CA LEU A 237 1.57 9.08 8.73
C LEU A 237 1.46 10.40 7.96
N PHE A 238 1.18 10.30 6.67
CA PHE A 238 0.96 11.43 5.76
C PHE A 238 -0.43 11.34 5.13
N GLY A 239 -1.37 12.19 5.54
CA GLY A 239 -2.68 12.31 4.86
C GLY A 239 -2.52 12.87 3.45
N ASN A 240 -1.78 13.97 3.35
CA ASN A 240 -1.48 14.76 2.15
C ASN A 240 -2.65 15.65 1.68
N VAL A 241 -3.52 15.21 0.78
CA VAL A 241 -4.54 16.07 0.16
C VAL A 241 -5.92 15.51 0.40
N GLY A 242 -6.68 16.21 1.23
CA GLY A 242 -8.10 16.00 1.43
C GLY A 242 -8.44 16.06 2.91
N THR A 243 -9.51 15.40 3.31
CA THR A 243 -10.00 15.48 4.70
C THR A 243 -9.68 14.16 5.39
N ASP A 244 -8.53 14.11 6.04
CA ASP A 244 -7.93 12.84 6.46
C ASP A 244 -8.18 12.54 7.95
N THR A 245 -8.17 11.26 8.29
CA THR A 245 -8.19 10.78 9.68
C THR A 245 -6.93 9.97 9.92
N LEU A 246 -6.06 10.45 10.80
CA LEU A 246 -4.81 9.79 11.16
C LEU A 246 -4.88 9.37 12.64
N ASP A 247 -4.54 8.11 12.90
CA ASP A 247 -4.35 7.54 14.24
C ASP A 247 -2.96 6.91 14.34
N GLY A 248 -2.10 7.45 15.19
CA GLY A 248 -0.75 6.92 15.43
C GLY A 248 -0.76 5.56 16.12
N GLY A 249 -1.78 5.30 16.95
CA GLY A 249 -1.88 4.06 17.70
C GLY A 249 -1.02 4.07 18.97
N GLY A 250 -0.06 3.18 19.09
CA GLY A 250 0.84 3.09 20.23
C GLY A 250 2.28 3.17 19.76
N GLY A 251 3.09 4.04 20.36
CA GLY A 251 4.34 4.42 19.71
C GLY A 251 4.71 5.84 19.98
N ASN A 252 5.77 6.32 19.31
CA ASN A 252 6.04 7.74 19.25
C ASN A 252 5.91 8.15 17.78
N ASP A 253 4.79 8.74 17.41
CA ASP A 253 4.41 8.79 16.00
C ASP A 253 4.59 10.19 15.40
N ASP A 254 4.86 10.29 14.09
CA ASP A 254 4.93 11.55 13.33
C ASP A 254 3.68 11.64 12.42
N LEU A 255 2.76 12.55 12.77
CA LEU A 255 1.49 12.71 12.08
C LEU A 255 1.46 14.03 11.29
N ARG A 256 1.16 13.91 9.99
CA ARG A 256 1.07 15.03 9.06
C ARG A 256 -0.22 14.93 8.26
N GLY A 257 -1.23 15.70 8.67
CA GLY A 257 -2.52 15.77 7.96
C GLY A 257 -2.32 16.24 6.53
N GLY A 258 -1.80 17.46 6.34
CA GLY A 258 -1.47 17.98 5.03
C GLY A 258 -2.38 19.13 4.65
N ASN A 259 -2.94 19.10 3.44
CA ASN A 259 -3.91 20.05 2.95
C ASN A 259 -5.32 19.53 3.21
N GLY A 260 -6.11 20.32 3.94
CA GLY A 260 -7.52 20.06 4.19
C GLY A 260 -7.84 20.21 5.66
N ASN A 261 -8.85 19.49 6.15
CA ASN A 261 -9.28 19.61 7.54
C ASN A 261 -9.14 18.26 8.22
N ASP A 262 -8.00 18.02 8.82
CA ASP A 262 -7.61 16.67 9.22
C ASP A 262 -7.96 16.39 10.68
N THR A 263 -8.22 15.14 11.01
CA THR A 263 -8.38 14.66 12.38
C THR A 263 -7.18 13.80 12.75
N LEU A 264 -6.44 14.21 13.78
CA LEU A 264 -5.18 13.58 14.20
C LEU A 264 -5.33 13.06 15.63
N THR A 265 -5.03 11.78 15.82
CA THR A 265 -4.97 11.09 17.11
C THR A 265 -3.55 10.57 17.29
N GLY A 266 -2.83 11.03 18.30
CA GLY A 266 -1.46 10.55 18.56
C GLY A 266 -1.47 9.15 19.18
N GLY A 267 -2.43 8.92 20.09
CA GLY A 267 -2.58 7.68 20.79
C GLY A 267 -1.64 7.57 21.98
N GLY A 268 -0.84 6.51 22.03
CA GLY A 268 -0.05 6.13 23.17
C GLY A 268 1.44 6.32 22.99
N GLY A 269 1.97 7.48 23.34
CA GLY A 269 3.39 7.65 23.64
C GLY A 269 3.80 9.11 23.65
N ALA A 270 4.82 9.47 22.89
CA ALA A 270 5.29 10.85 22.76
C ALA A 270 5.26 11.26 21.29
N ASP A 271 4.14 11.82 20.88
CA ASP A 271 3.81 11.98 19.47
C ASP A 271 4.18 13.36 18.93
N THR A 272 4.38 13.47 17.63
CA THR A 272 4.74 14.69 16.92
C THR A 272 3.70 15.01 15.87
N PHE A 273 2.99 16.11 16.05
CA PHE A 273 2.04 16.64 15.07
C PHE A 273 2.71 17.74 14.24
N VAL A 274 2.80 17.55 12.92
CA VAL A 274 3.53 18.47 12.03
C VAL A 274 2.56 19.23 11.13
N PHE A 275 2.65 20.57 11.17
CA PHE A 275 1.83 21.45 10.32
C PHE A 275 2.70 22.34 9.43
N GLY A 276 2.37 22.40 8.14
CA GLY A 276 3.00 23.29 7.17
C GLY A 276 2.05 24.39 6.71
N PHE A 277 2.35 25.67 7.00
CA PHE A 277 1.44 26.78 6.66
C PHE A 277 1.28 26.98 5.14
N ARG A 278 0.21 26.46 4.55
CA ARG A 278 -0.18 26.64 3.15
C ARG A 278 -1.36 27.62 3.13
N GLY A 279 -1.45 28.49 2.11
CA GLY A 279 -2.37 29.65 2.11
C GLY A 279 -3.87 29.36 1.96
N ALA A 280 -4.35 28.18 2.36
CA ALA A 280 -5.77 27.85 2.49
C ALA A 280 -6.17 27.84 3.98
N ALA A 281 -7.43 28.12 4.28
CA ALA A 281 -7.93 28.11 5.65
C ALA A 281 -8.20 26.67 6.10
N ASP A 282 -7.12 25.91 6.27
CA ASP A 282 -7.12 24.52 6.73
C ASP A 282 -7.46 24.50 8.22
N ALA A 283 -8.28 23.54 8.64
CA ALA A 283 -8.82 23.45 9.99
C ALA A 283 -8.66 22.05 10.58
N ASP A 284 -7.47 21.78 11.14
CA ASP A 284 -7.12 20.49 11.69
C ASP A 284 -7.53 20.35 13.16
N ALA A 285 -7.79 19.12 13.59
CA ALA A 285 -8.20 18.76 14.93
C ALA A 285 -7.26 17.70 15.53
N ILE A 286 -6.57 18.03 16.62
CA ILE A 286 -5.89 17.03 17.46
C ILE A 286 -6.83 16.61 18.58
N VAL A 287 -7.14 15.32 18.70
CA VAL A 287 -8.24 14.86 19.57
C VAL A 287 -7.80 14.39 20.96
N ASP A 288 -6.54 14.01 21.15
CA ASP A 288 -6.07 13.34 22.37
C ASP A 288 -4.74 13.84 22.96
N PHE A 289 -4.28 15.02 22.53
CA PHE A 289 -3.02 15.64 22.95
C PHE A 289 -2.71 15.51 24.46
N VAL A 290 -1.54 14.97 24.78
CA VAL A 290 -0.97 14.85 26.14
C VAL A 290 0.35 15.59 26.30
N THR A 291 0.84 15.74 27.53
CA THR A 291 2.07 16.51 27.83
C THR A 291 3.37 15.88 27.31
N ALA A 292 3.32 14.64 26.83
CA ALA A 292 4.47 13.98 26.21
C ALA A 292 4.63 14.39 24.74
N ASP A 293 3.57 14.91 24.13
CA ASP A 293 3.49 15.18 22.71
C ASP A 293 4.12 16.52 22.36
N SER A 294 4.33 16.73 21.07
CA SER A 294 4.94 17.92 20.51
C SER A 294 4.21 18.38 19.25
N ILE A 295 4.13 19.69 19.07
CA ILE A 295 3.65 20.30 17.83
C ILE A 295 4.84 20.95 17.12
N VAL A 296 5.04 20.59 15.85
CA VAL A 296 6.07 21.13 14.98
C VAL A 296 5.44 21.94 13.86
N LEU A 297 5.98 23.14 13.64
CA LEU A 297 5.49 24.06 12.62
C LEU A 297 6.59 24.30 11.57
N ILE A 298 6.32 23.96 10.31
CA ILE A 298 7.28 24.07 9.20
C ILE A 298 6.84 25.11 8.16
N ASN A 299 7.81 25.82 7.58
CA ASN A 299 7.58 26.76 6.47
C ASN A 299 7.77 26.02 5.13
N GLN A 300 6.74 25.31 4.68
CA GLN A 300 6.48 24.93 3.28
C GLN A 300 7.67 24.48 2.41
N LEU A 301 7.98 23.18 2.40
CA LEU A 301 8.19 22.36 1.18
C LEU A 301 8.39 20.88 1.58
N ASP A 302 7.34 20.13 1.88
CA ASP A 302 7.41 18.66 1.76
C ASP A 302 6.46 18.29 0.62
N ASN A 303 7.03 17.89 -0.52
CA ASN A 303 6.29 17.40 -1.68
C ASN A 303 6.24 15.88 -1.64
N GLY A 304 5.69 15.34 -0.54
CA GLY A 304 5.15 13.97 -0.40
C GLY A 304 5.67 12.89 -1.33
N LEU A 305 6.98 12.63 -1.35
CA LEU A 305 7.53 11.47 -2.04
C LEU A 305 8.55 10.78 -1.13
N PRO A 306 8.50 9.44 -1.00
CA PRO A 306 9.57 8.68 -0.38
C PRO A 306 10.85 8.90 -1.21
N GLY A 307 11.80 9.68 -0.69
CA GLY A 307 13.15 9.81 -1.27
C GLY A 307 13.64 11.20 -1.75
N ALA A 308 12.93 12.31 -1.53
CA ALA A 308 13.47 13.66 -1.81
C ALA A 308 12.85 14.68 -0.83
N ILE A 309 13.53 15.21 0.19
CA ILE A 309 14.67 16.15 0.17
C ILE A 309 15.24 16.29 1.59
N SER A 310 16.54 16.57 1.72
CA SER A 310 17.16 16.93 3.01
C SER A 310 16.50 18.17 3.60
N PRO A 311 16.28 18.27 4.93
CA PRO A 311 15.62 19.42 5.56
C PRO A 311 16.37 20.70 5.19
N GLY A 312 15.78 21.48 4.29
CA GLY A 312 16.21 22.84 4.01
C GLY A 312 15.77 23.72 5.17
N VAL A 313 16.48 23.63 6.28
CA VAL A 313 16.38 24.55 7.41
C VAL A 313 16.70 25.96 6.90
N LEU A 314 15.67 26.77 6.64
CA LEU A 314 15.86 28.20 6.48
C LEU A 314 15.88 28.80 7.89
N GLY A 315 17.08 29.08 8.37
CA GLY A 315 17.33 29.61 9.71
C GLY A 315 16.42 30.78 10.07
N LEU A 316 15.42 30.50 10.91
CA LEU A 316 14.74 31.51 11.69
C LEU A 316 15.77 32.09 12.64
N THR A 317 16.32 33.26 12.31
CA THR A 317 17.18 34.00 13.25
C THR A 317 16.28 34.57 14.34
N PHE A 318 16.07 33.81 15.41
CA PHE A 318 15.56 34.35 16.65
C PHE A 318 16.62 35.30 17.20
N VAL A 319 16.29 36.59 17.34
CA VAL A 319 17.14 37.54 18.06
C VAL A 319 17.03 37.21 19.55
N GLY A 320 17.71 36.16 19.97
CA GLY A 320 17.92 35.80 21.37
C GLY A 320 18.82 36.84 22.03
N GLY A 321 18.23 37.80 22.72
CA GLY A 321 18.92 38.63 23.69
C GLY A 321 19.19 37.84 24.97
N ASN A 322 20.34 37.17 25.03
CA ASN A 322 21.11 36.76 26.21
C ASN A 322 20.32 36.27 27.45
N VAL A 323 20.33 34.96 27.69
CA VAL A 323 19.89 34.35 28.95
C VAL A 323 21.11 34.01 29.82
N PRO A 324 21.23 34.64 31.00
CA PRO A 324 21.89 34.00 32.13
C PRO A 324 20.89 33.79 33.27
N GLY A 325 20.59 32.52 33.55
CA GLY A 325 19.88 32.09 34.77
C GLY A 325 18.38 31.88 34.57
N ASN A 326 18.03 30.62 34.38
CA ASN A 326 16.69 30.04 34.25
C ASN A 326 15.65 30.66 35.21
N ALA A 327 14.61 31.31 34.64
CA ALA A 327 13.24 31.40 35.15
C ALA A 327 12.40 32.22 34.16
N LEU A 328 11.51 31.54 33.42
CA LEU A 328 10.43 32.18 32.67
C LEU A 328 9.60 33.06 33.61
N ALA A 329 9.44 34.33 33.27
CA ALA A 329 8.56 35.26 33.97
C ALA A 329 7.46 35.78 33.05
N THR A 330 6.28 35.92 33.64
CA THR A 330 4.96 36.15 33.07
C THR A 330 4.82 37.41 32.20
N GLY A 331 4.17 37.21 31.04
CA GLY A 331 3.68 38.24 30.13
C GLY A 331 4.68 38.60 29.02
N SER A 332 4.38 38.47 27.73
CA SER A 332 3.11 38.25 27.03
C SER A 332 3.49 37.78 25.62
N PHE A 333 2.74 36.88 24.97
CA PHE A 333 1.72 37.26 23.99
C PHE A 333 1.11 35.99 23.33
N PHE A 334 -0.21 35.78 23.23
CA PHE A 334 -1.38 36.61 23.62
C PHE A 334 -2.58 35.75 24.06
N LYS A 335 -3.37 36.32 24.98
CA LYS A 335 -4.79 36.01 25.22
C LYS A 335 -5.60 37.25 24.85
N GLY A 336 -6.78 37.04 24.25
CA GLY A 336 -7.63 38.04 23.60
C GLY A 336 -7.65 39.48 24.14
N ALA A 337 -7.44 40.43 23.22
CA ALA A 337 -8.00 41.79 23.20
C ALA A 337 -7.42 42.55 21.99
N ASN A 338 -8.28 43.32 21.31
CA ASN A 338 -7.99 44.40 20.36
C ASN A 338 -6.51 44.59 19.97
N PHE A 339 -6.21 44.29 18.70
CA PHE A 339 -4.95 44.59 18.03
C PHE A 339 -4.52 46.04 18.27
N THR A 340 -3.50 46.22 19.11
CA THR A 340 -2.62 47.39 19.02
C THR A 340 -1.20 46.88 18.97
N GLY A 341 -0.62 46.93 17.77
CA GLY A 341 0.79 46.64 17.55
C GLY A 341 1.69 47.52 18.44
N ASN A 342 2.96 47.12 18.56
CA ASN A 342 3.97 47.99 19.13
C ASN A 342 3.99 49.34 18.38
N ALA A 343 4.57 50.38 18.98
CA ALA A 343 4.68 51.72 18.39
C ALA A 343 5.46 51.79 17.04
N ALA A 344 5.87 50.65 16.48
CA ALA A 344 6.53 50.52 15.18
C ALA A 344 5.86 49.52 14.22
N GLY A 345 4.70 48.93 14.56
CA GLY A 345 3.83 48.21 13.60
C GLY A 345 4.40 46.98 12.89
N ASN A 346 5.52 46.41 13.33
CA ASN A 346 6.20 45.31 12.62
C ASN A 346 6.31 44.07 13.51
N ILE A 347 5.48 43.05 13.29
CA ILE A 347 5.73 41.69 13.80
C ILE A 347 5.27 40.67 12.76
N SER A 348 6.24 40.03 12.09
CA SER A 348 6.03 38.79 11.35
C SER A 348 6.25 37.62 12.32
N GLY A 349 5.34 36.67 12.41
CA GLY A 349 5.44 35.59 13.39
C GLY A 349 4.20 34.68 13.50
N ILE A 350 4.37 33.57 14.21
CA ILE A 350 3.34 32.61 14.59
C ILE A 350 2.83 32.99 16.00
N TYR A 351 1.52 32.99 16.19
CA TYR A 351 0.84 33.25 17.46
C TYR A 351 0.00 32.03 17.83
N VAL A 352 -0.07 31.68 19.11
CA VAL A 352 -0.89 30.56 19.59
C VAL A 352 -1.83 31.10 20.66
N ASP A 353 -3.15 31.01 20.45
CA ASP A 353 -4.14 31.25 21.49
C ASP A 353 -4.41 29.94 22.23
N THR A 354 -3.77 29.79 23.39
CA THR A 354 -3.91 28.60 24.23
C THR A 354 -5.25 28.51 24.97
N THR A 355 -6.15 29.49 24.82
CA THR A 355 -7.50 29.41 25.40
C THR A 355 -8.43 28.61 24.51
N ASP A 356 -8.28 28.75 23.19
CA ASP A 356 -9.18 28.19 22.19
C ASP A 356 -8.44 27.21 21.23
N GLY A 357 -7.12 27.06 21.38
CA GLY A 357 -6.26 26.16 20.60
C GLY A 357 -5.74 26.77 19.28
N GLU A 358 -6.28 27.91 18.86
CA GLU A 358 -6.01 28.49 17.53
C GLU A 358 -4.57 28.98 17.33
N ILE A 359 -3.96 28.59 16.21
CA ILE A 359 -2.63 29.06 15.77
C ILE A 359 -2.81 30.07 14.63
N TRP A 360 -2.19 31.25 14.73
CA TRP A 360 -2.26 32.34 13.75
C TRP A 360 -0.87 32.64 13.16
N TYR A 361 -0.79 33.03 11.89
CA TYR A 361 0.47 33.48 11.27
C TYR A 361 0.32 34.85 10.61
N ASN A 362 1.27 35.77 10.84
CA ASN A 362 1.33 37.05 10.12
C ASN A 362 2.51 37.05 9.12
N PRO A 363 2.25 36.97 7.80
CA PRO A 363 3.28 36.91 6.76
C PRO A 363 4.03 38.23 6.50
N THR A 364 3.52 39.38 6.97
CA THR A 364 4.03 40.68 6.49
C THR A 364 4.90 41.42 7.52
N THR A 365 6.03 41.96 7.05
CA THR A 365 6.82 43.00 7.74
C THR A 365 6.29 44.41 7.44
N ALA A 366 5.16 44.51 6.71
CA ALA A 366 4.64 45.77 6.22
C ALA A 366 3.65 46.36 7.24
N ALA A 367 4.00 47.54 7.77
CA ALA A 367 3.13 48.34 8.61
C ALA A 367 1.74 48.52 7.95
N GLY A 368 0.73 47.88 8.54
CA GLY A 368 -0.68 48.00 8.12
C GLY A 368 -1.23 46.90 7.22
N GLY A 369 -0.54 45.77 7.03
CA GLY A 369 -1.15 44.56 6.46
C GLY A 369 -1.99 43.83 7.52
N ASP A 370 -3.26 43.55 7.21
CA ASP A 370 -4.10 42.67 8.05
C ASP A 370 -3.39 41.30 8.18
N ALA A 371 -3.34 40.76 9.40
CA ALA A 371 -2.89 39.40 9.61
C ALA A 371 -3.80 38.46 8.79
N ALA A 372 -3.24 37.73 7.83
CA ALA A 372 -3.99 36.74 7.08
C ALA A 372 -4.06 35.45 7.90
N LEU A 373 -5.27 34.98 8.22
CA LEU A 373 -5.46 33.65 8.78
C LEU A 373 -5.02 32.62 7.72
N LEU A 374 -3.95 31.88 8.00
CA LEU A 374 -3.43 30.84 7.10
C LEU A 374 -3.84 29.42 7.51
N GLY A 375 -4.75 29.28 8.50
CA GLY A 375 -5.22 28.01 9.03
C GLY A 375 -5.52 28.10 10.52
N THR A 376 -6.26 27.14 11.06
CA THR A 376 -6.56 27.00 12.49
C THR A 376 -6.34 25.55 12.91
N VAL A 377 -5.49 25.30 13.90
CA VAL A 377 -5.47 23.99 14.58
C VAL A 377 -6.38 24.11 15.80
N THR A 378 -7.27 23.13 16.01
CA THR A 378 -8.08 23.02 17.21
C THR A 378 -7.62 21.81 18.01
N VAL A 379 -7.11 22.04 19.23
CA VAL A 379 -6.84 20.93 20.16
C VAL A 379 -8.12 20.68 20.96
N VAL A 380 -8.78 19.55 20.69
CA VAL A 380 -10.10 19.20 21.26
C VAL A 380 -9.97 18.44 22.59
N ALA A 381 -8.75 18.15 23.02
CA ALA A 381 -8.44 17.34 24.21
C ALA A 381 -8.63 18.08 25.56
N ALA A 382 -8.75 17.31 26.65
CA ALA A 382 -8.93 17.80 28.03
C ALA A 382 -7.67 18.44 28.66
N GLY A 383 -6.54 18.46 27.93
CA GLY A 383 -5.27 19.03 28.36
C GLY A 383 -5.16 20.53 28.07
N THR A 384 -4.34 21.24 28.86
CA THR A 384 -4.00 22.63 28.56
C THR A 384 -2.73 22.66 27.71
N VAL A 385 -2.82 23.10 26.45
CA VAL A 385 -1.65 23.34 25.59
C VAL A 385 -0.86 24.54 26.11
N THR A 386 0.46 24.41 26.19
CA THR A 386 1.39 25.42 26.69
C THR A 386 2.46 25.78 25.66
N ALA A 387 3.15 26.89 25.87
CA ALA A 387 4.24 27.32 24.99
C ALA A 387 5.45 26.36 24.97
N ALA A 388 5.57 25.45 25.94
CA ALA A 388 6.65 24.46 25.99
C ALA A 388 6.42 23.28 25.03
N ASP A 389 5.18 23.09 24.57
CA ASP A 389 4.76 21.98 23.72
C ASP A 389 5.03 22.25 22.22
N PHE A 390 5.46 23.48 21.90
CA PHE A 390 5.86 23.88 20.55
C PHE A 390 7.37 23.71 20.38
N ILE A 391 7.76 22.76 19.52
CA ILE A 391 9.14 22.60 19.10
C ILE A 391 9.31 23.38 17.80
N TYR A 392 9.93 24.56 17.91
CA TYR A 392 10.34 25.32 16.73
C TYR A 392 11.55 24.61 16.10
N GLY A 393 11.35 24.04 14.91
CA GLY A 393 12.44 23.46 14.12
C GLY A 393 13.57 24.47 13.94
N ALA A 394 14.78 24.09 14.36
CA ALA A 394 15.99 24.89 14.20
C ALA A 394 16.45 24.91 12.76
#